data_AF-A0A949FPU6-F1
#
_entry.id   AF-A0A949FPU6-F1
#
_cell.length_a   1.000
_cell.length_b   1.000
_cell.length_c   1.000
_cell.angle_alpha   90.00
_cell.angle_beta   90.00
_cell.angle_gamma   90.00
#
_symmetry.space_group_name_H-M   'P 1'
#
loop_
_entity.id
_entity.type
_entity.pdbx_description
1 polymer ?
#
loop_
_entity_poly.entity_id
_entity_poly.type
_entity_poly.pdbx_seq_one_letter_code
_entity_poly.pdbx_strand_id
1 'polypeptide(L)'
;MTAGALVSYGPIGSQHAFASAIGSSTQRLRIGLIADAQYADADSKGSRFYRQSIDKLESAIAQFNEQALDFCVHLGDLIDRYWESFDPMLSILHGSKHPFYHVLGNHDFDLQDDYKAQVPSKIKMPNRFYSVSQNEWRFLFLDTNDVSLYGLPKTSPRYEEATQRLQQLKEERKSQAQDWNGAIGNPQLEWMENECNIAKTMQQRVI
;
A
#
# COMPACT_ATOMS: atom_id res chain seq x y z
N MET A 1 43.15 -14.68 -20.57
CA MET A 1 42.60 -16.05 -20.47
C MET A 1 41.60 -16.03 -19.32
N THR A 2 40.34 -15.72 -19.65
CA THR A 2 39.18 -16.66 -19.66
C THR A 2 38.69 -16.91 -18.24
N ALA A 3 37.65 -16.19 -17.80
CA ALA A 3 36.22 -16.56 -17.92
C ALA A 3 35.78 -17.42 -16.72
N GLY A 4 34.62 -17.27 -16.10
CA GLY A 4 33.46 -16.44 -16.43
C GLY A 4 32.49 -16.39 -15.24
N ALA A 5 31.50 -15.52 -15.36
CA ALA A 5 30.37 -15.41 -14.46
C ALA A 5 29.44 -16.62 -14.57
N LEU A 6 28.73 -16.93 -13.48
CA LEU A 6 27.40 -17.54 -13.51
C LEU A 6 26.65 -17.12 -12.24
N VAL A 7 25.86 -16.07 -12.37
CA VAL A 7 24.73 -15.77 -11.47
C VAL A 7 23.56 -16.60 -11.98
N SER A 8 23.10 -17.55 -11.19
CA SER A 8 21.85 -18.27 -11.46
C SER A 8 20.73 -17.72 -10.58
N TYR A 9 19.73 -17.11 -11.20
CA TYR A 9 18.39 -17.03 -10.63
C TYR A 9 17.64 -18.28 -11.06
N GLY A 10 17.41 -19.19 -10.11
CA GLY A 10 16.52 -20.34 -10.26
C GLY A 10 15.29 -20.17 -9.37
N PRO A 11 14.10 -20.61 -9.80
CA PRO A 11 12.89 -20.51 -8.99
C PRO A 11 13.00 -21.48 -7.81
N ILE A 12 12.74 -20.98 -6.60
CA ILE A 12 12.56 -21.84 -5.43
C ILE A 12 11.20 -22.52 -5.60
N GLY A 13 11.21 -23.73 -6.16
CA GLY A 13 10.07 -24.63 -6.15
C GLY A 13 9.84 -25.14 -4.74
N SER A 14 8.83 -24.61 -4.05
CA SER A 14 8.28 -25.24 -2.85
C SER A 14 7.36 -26.38 -3.27
N GLN A 15 7.84 -27.62 -3.13
CA GLN A 15 6.97 -28.80 -3.17
C GLN A 15 6.09 -28.80 -1.91
N HIS A 16 4.80 -28.54 -2.09
CA HIS A 16 3.77 -28.94 -1.14
C HIS A 16 2.73 -29.77 -1.89
N ALA A 17 2.79 -31.08 -1.68
CA ALA A 17 1.63 -31.92 -1.88
C ALA A 17 0.62 -31.60 -0.77
N PHE A 18 -0.62 -31.27 -1.14
CA PHE A 18 -1.75 -31.37 -0.22
C PHE A 18 -2.94 -32.01 -0.92
N ALA A 19 -3.45 -33.05 -0.25
CA ALA A 19 -4.59 -33.85 -0.61
C ALA A 19 -5.91 -33.05 -0.48
N SER A 20 -6.87 -33.41 -1.33
CA SER A 20 -8.26 -32.96 -1.23
C SER A 20 -8.90 -33.31 0.10
N ALA A 21 -9.53 -32.31 0.70
CA ALA A 21 -10.80 -32.44 1.41
C ALA A 21 -11.58 -31.13 1.21
N ILE A 22 -12.52 -31.11 0.25
CA ILE A 22 -13.48 -30.02 0.12
C ILE A 22 -14.51 -30.19 1.23
N GLY A 23 -14.16 -29.70 2.42
CA GLY A 23 -15.12 -29.35 3.45
C GLY A 23 -15.58 -27.92 3.18
N SER A 24 -16.80 -27.75 2.69
CA SER A 24 -17.46 -26.45 2.53
C SER A 24 -17.80 -25.85 3.91
N SER A 25 -16.80 -25.36 4.63
CA SER A 25 -16.99 -24.25 5.55
C SER A 25 -16.36 -23.04 4.89
N THR A 26 -17.16 -22.16 4.29
CA THR A 26 -16.69 -20.84 3.87
C THR A 26 -16.27 -20.09 5.13
N GLN A 27 -15.00 -20.22 5.51
CA GLN A 27 -14.46 -19.45 6.62
C GLN A 27 -14.64 -17.98 6.26
N ARG A 28 -15.45 -17.30 7.06
CA ARG A 28 -15.76 -15.90 6.87
C ARG A 28 -14.48 -15.10 7.09
N LEU A 29 -13.95 -14.54 6.02
CA LEU A 29 -12.86 -13.59 6.04
C LEU A 29 -13.25 -12.35 6.84
N ARG A 30 -12.38 -11.91 7.76
CA ARG A 30 -12.56 -10.73 8.61
C ARG A 30 -11.31 -9.86 8.57
N ILE A 31 -11.47 -8.63 8.07
CA ILE A 31 -10.36 -7.69 7.88
C ILE A 31 -10.62 -6.43 8.71
N GLY A 32 -9.62 -5.99 9.47
CA GLY A 32 -9.61 -4.66 10.09
C GLY A 32 -9.14 -3.60 9.09
N LEU A 33 -9.85 -2.49 8.95
CA LEU A 33 -9.49 -1.40 8.04
C LEU A 33 -9.31 -0.09 8.80
N ILE A 34 -8.20 0.60 8.52
CA ILE A 34 -7.91 1.96 8.99
C ILE A 34 -7.46 2.77 7.79
N ALA A 35 -7.82 4.04 7.72
CA ALA A 35 -7.42 4.96 6.67
C ALA A 35 -7.13 6.34 7.27
N ASP A 36 -6.29 7.12 6.59
CA ASP A 36 -6.13 8.56 6.85
C ASP A 36 -5.85 8.89 8.32
N ALA A 37 -4.98 8.11 8.96
CA ALA A 37 -4.54 8.42 10.31
C ALA A 37 -3.87 9.81 10.34
N GLN A 38 -3.11 10.16 9.30
CA GLN A 38 -2.61 11.51 9.03
C GLN A 38 -1.94 12.14 10.27
N TYR A 39 -1.07 11.39 10.96
CA TYR A 39 -0.37 11.92 12.13
C TYR A 39 0.72 12.92 11.75
N ALA A 40 0.84 13.96 12.56
CA ALA A 40 2.00 14.83 12.64
C ALA A 40 2.07 15.45 14.04
N ASP A 41 3.27 15.72 14.54
CA ASP A 41 3.45 16.56 15.73
C ASP A 41 3.27 18.05 15.35
N ALA A 42 2.01 18.42 15.08
CA ALA A 42 1.63 19.76 14.65
C ALA A 42 0.29 20.19 15.28
N ASP A 43 0.08 21.50 15.34
CA ASP A 43 -1.19 22.07 15.78
C ASP A 43 -2.32 21.75 14.81
N SER A 44 -3.52 21.55 15.34
CA SER A 44 -4.71 21.24 14.56
C SER A 44 -5.00 22.34 13.53
N LYS A 45 -5.47 21.94 12.34
CA LYS A 45 -5.83 22.86 11.26
C LYS A 45 -7.20 22.51 10.68
N GLY A 46 -8.17 23.40 10.88
CA GLY A 46 -9.55 23.14 10.45
C GLY A 46 -10.11 21.90 11.17
N SER A 47 -10.47 20.87 10.40
CA SER A 47 -10.95 19.58 10.91
C SER A 47 -9.83 18.54 11.11
N ARG A 48 -8.56 18.88 10.84
CA ARG A 48 -7.42 17.97 11.02
C ARG A 48 -6.87 18.10 12.44
N PHE A 49 -6.95 17.01 13.21
CA PHE A 49 -6.50 16.93 14.60
C PHE A 49 -5.28 16.01 14.72
N TYR A 50 -4.14 16.44 14.16
CA TYR A 50 -2.97 15.59 13.89
C TYR A 50 -2.47 14.77 15.08
N ARG A 51 -2.30 15.39 16.25
CA ARG A 51 -1.82 14.67 17.45
C ARG A 51 -2.81 13.66 17.99
N GLN A 52 -4.11 13.87 17.80
CA GLN A 52 -5.15 12.94 18.25
C GLN A 52 -5.18 11.64 17.43
N SER A 53 -4.45 11.58 16.31
CA SER A 53 -4.31 10.36 15.52
C SER A 53 -3.64 9.23 16.30
N ILE A 54 -2.79 9.55 17.28
CA ILE A 54 -2.21 8.58 18.22
C ILE A 54 -3.31 7.85 18.99
N ASP A 55 -4.10 8.58 19.76
CA ASP A 55 -5.16 8.01 20.60
C ASP A 55 -6.19 7.22 19.76
N LYS A 56 -6.52 7.73 18.57
CA LYS A 56 -7.44 7.06 17.64
C LYS A 56 -6.88 5.75 17.13
N LEU A 57 -5.61 5.73 16.74
CA LEU A 57 -4.95 4.53 16.25
C LEU A 57 -4.78 3.51 17.37
N GLU A 58 -4.35 3.92 18.57
CA GLU A 58 -4.26 3.05 19.74
C GLU A 58 -5.62 2.40 20.07
N SER A 59 -6.70 3.19 20.06
CA SER A 59 -8.06 2.67 20.29
C SER A 59 -8.48 1.68 19.21
N ALA A 60 -8.14 1.93 17.94
CA ALA A 60 -8.46 1.01 16.84
C ALA A 60 -7.70 -0.31 16.98
N ILE A 61 -6.39 -0.26 17.29
CA ILE A 61 -5.58 -1.46 17.52
C ILE A 61 -6.06 -2.25 18.74
N ALA A 62 -6.45 -1.58 19.82
CA ALA A 62 -7.05 -2.24 20.99
C ALA A 62 -8.31 -3.01 20.60
N GLN A 63 -9.23 -2.38 19.85
CA GLN A 63 -10.44 -3.03 19.37
C GLN A 63 -10.14 -4.20 18.42
N PHE A 64 -9.21 -4.05 17.48
CA PHE A 64 -8.81 -5.14 16.57
C PHE A 64 -8.25 -6.33 17.34
N ASN A 65 -7.48 -6.09 18.40
CA ASN A 65 -6.89 -7.12 19.25
C ASN A 65 -7.90 -7.91 20.09
N GLU A 66 -9.15 -7.46 20.18
CA GLU A 66 -10.28 -8.18 20.79
C GLU A 66 -11.07 -9.01 19.77
N GLN A 67 -10.83 -8.80 18.47
CA GLN A 67 -11.50 -9.49 17.39
C GLN A 67 -10.65 -10.64 16.83
N ALA A 68 -11.30 -11.70 16.37
CA ALA A 68 -10.68 -12.72 15.53
C ALA A 68 -10.66 -12.23 14.07
N LEU A 69 -9.61 -11.48 13.72
CA LEU A 69 -9.35 -11.00 12.35
C LEU A 69 -8.32 -11.90 11.67
N ASP A 70 -8.40 -12.02 10.35
CA ASP A 70 -7.37 -12.69 9.54
C ASP A 70 -6.13 -11.80 9.38
N PHE A 71 -6.35 -10.50 9.16
CA PHE A 71 -5.34 -9.45 9.08
C PHE A 71 -5.99 -8.07 9.13
N CYS A 72 -5.15 -7.03 9.14
CA CYS A 72 -5.56 -5.63 9.06
C CYS A 72 -4.89 -4.92 7.87
N VAL A 73 -5.48 -3.83 7.41
CA VAL A 73 -4.94 -2.99 6.34
C VAL A 73 -5.00 -1.52 6.75
N HIS A 74 -3.89 -0.80 6.56
CA HIS A 74 -3.86 0.66 6.54
C HIS A 74 -3.99 1.14 5.08
N LEU A 75 -5.03 1.90 4.77
CA LEU A 75 -5.38 2.31 3.40
C LEU A 75 -4.64 3.58 2.92
N GLY A 76 -3.43 3.82 3.41
CA GLY A 76 -2.63 5.01 3.12
C GLY A 76 -2.84 6.18 4.06
N ASP A 77 -1.97 7.18 3.92
CA ASP A 77 -1.94 8.40 4.74
C ASP A 77 -1.78 8.08 6.22
N LEU A 78 -0.76 7.27 6.55
CA LEU A 78 -0.42 6.95 7.94
C LEU A 78 0.08 8.19 8.69
N ILE A 79 0.84 9.03 7.99
CA ILE A 79 1.28 10.34 8.44
C ILE A 79 0.65 11.45 7.58
N ASP A 80 0.64 12.68 8.09
CA ASP A 80 0.28 13.87 7.31
C ASP A 80 1.52 14.55 6.71
N ARG A 81 2.64 14.57 7.46
CA ARG A 81 3.96 15.11 7.09
C ARG A 81 5.05 14.69 8.08
N TYR A 82 6.31 14.98 7.74
CA TYR A 82 7.54 14.69 8.50
C TYR A 82 7.92 13.21 8.55
N TRP A 83 9.20 12.91 8.37
CA TRP A 83 9.70 11.53 8.33
C TRP A 83 9.60 10.85 9.70
N GLU A 84 9.82 11.62 10.76
CA GLU A 84 9.80 11.20 12.15
C GLU A 84 8.38 10.81 12.61
N SER A 85 7.35 11.31 11.92
CA SER A 85 5.95 10.98 12.21
C SER A 85 5.63 9.50 11.99
N PHE A 86 6.41 8.78 11.17
CA PHE A 86 6.20 7.34 10.97
C PHE A 86 6.47 6.53 12.24
N ASP A 87 7.49 6.90 13.02
CA ASP A 87 7.96 6.07 14.14
C ASP A 87 6.91 5.86 15.25
N PRO A 88 6.22 6.89 15.78
CA PRO A 88 5.18 6.67 16.77
C PRO A 88 4.00 5.87 16.19
N MET A 89 3.62 6.12 14.94
CA MET A 89 2.53 5.41 14.29
C MET A 89 2.84 3.94 14.07
N LEU A 90 4.04 3.63 13.56
CA LEU A 90 4.51 2.26 13.38
C LEU A 90 4.67 1.53 14.72
N SER A 91 5.10 2.23 15.77
CA SER A 91 5.16 1.66 17.12
C SER A 91 3.79 1.18 17.61
N ILE A 92 2.73 1.94 17.35
CA ILE A 92 1.35 1.55 17.69
C ILE A 92 0.90 0.35 16.85
N LEU A 93 1.15 0.38 15.53
CA LEU A 93 0.79 -0.73 14.64
C LEU A 93 1.50 -2.04 15.02
N HIS A 94 2.75 -1.98 15.49
CA HIS A 94 3.46 -3.15 16.01
C HIS A 94 2.80 -3.78 17.26
N GLY A 95 1.91 -3.06 17.94
CA GLY A 95 1.08 -3.59 19.03
C GLY A 95 -0.10 -4.46 18.56
N SER A 96 -0.35 -4.55 17.25
CA SER A 96 -1.36 -5.46 16.68
C SER A 96 -0.97 -6.93 16.87
N LYS A 97 -1.93 -7.75 17.28
CA LYS A 97 -1.82 -9.22 17.30
C LYS A 97 -2.01 -9.85 15.92
N HIS A 98 -2.45 -9.06 14.94
CA HIS A 98 -2.77 -9.47 13.59
C HIS A 98 -1.77 -8.89 12.58
N PRO A 99 -1.49 -9.57 11.46
CA PRO A 99 -0.68 -9.01 10.38
C PRO A 99 -1.26 -7.67 9.89
N PHE A 100 -0.38 -6.73 9.56
CA PHE A 100 -0.75 -5.44 8.97
C PHE A 100 -0.19 -5.32 7.56
N TYR A 101 -1.06 -4.99 6.62
CA TYR A 101 -0.69 -4.62 5.25
C TYR A 101 -0.91 -3.12 5.03
N HIS A 102 -0.21 -2.56 4.05
CA HIS A 102 -0.24 -1.14 3.78
C HIS A 102 -0.57 -0.87 2.31
N VAL A 103 -1.39 0.14 2.09
CA VAL A 103 -1.49 0.90 0.85
C VAL A 103 -0.81 2.24 1.10
N LEU A 104 -0.22 2.83 0.06
CA LEU A 104 0.40 4.15 0.12
C LEU A 104 -0.62 5.24 -0.19
N GLY A 105 -0.70 6.26 0.66
CA GLY A 105 -1.46 7.47 0.38
C GLY A 105 -0.55 8.62 -0.07
N ASN A 106 -1.14 9.73 -0.50
CA ASN A 106 -0.38 10.88 -1.00
C ASN A 106 0.36 11.63 0.13
N HIS A 107 -0.18 11.66 1.35
CA HIS A 107 0.46 12.29 2.50
C HIS A 107 1.64 11.48 3.05
N ASP A 108 1.69 10.16 2.79
CA ASP A 108 2.89 9.36 3.11
C ASP A 108 4.14 9.85 2.35
N PHE A 109 3.95 10.68 1.31
CA PHE A 109 5.01 11.31 0.52
C PHE A 109 5.14 12.83 0.76
N ASP A 110 4.44 13.44 1.73
CA ASP A 110 4.64 14.86 2.12
C ASP A 110 5.94 15.02 2.95
N LEU A 111 7.05 14.77 2.26
CA LEU A 111 8.40 14.61 2.79
C LEU A 111 9.41 15.32 1.88
N GLN A 112 10.62 15.50 2.39
CA GLN A 112 11.76 15.85 1.55
C GLN A 112 12.03 14.73 0.52
N ASP A 113 12.48 15.11 -0.68
CA ASP A 113 12.62 14.18 -1.81
C ASP A 113 13.51 12.97 -1.49
N ASP A 114 14.56 13.15 -0.68
CA ASP A 114 15.50 12.09 -0.29
C ASP A 114 14.85 10.96 0.53
N TYR A 115 13.71 11.21 1.19
CA TYR A 115 13.00 10.20 1.97
C TYR A 115 11.97 9.42 1.17
N LYS A 116 11.46 9.96 0.06
CA LYS A 116 10.30 9.39 -0.65
C LYS A 116 10.54 7.96 -1.14
N ALA A 117 11.74 7.68 -1.65
CA ALA A 117 12.12 6.34 -2.08
C ALA A 117 12.20 5.32 -0.93
N GLN A 118 12.34 5.79 0.31
CA GLN A 118 12.49 4.98 1.51
C GLN A 118 11.15 4.68 2.20
N VAL A 119 10.05 5.33 1.79
CA VAL A 119 8.72 5.15 2.41
C VAL A 119 8.29 3.68 2.41
N PRO A 120 8.32 2.92 1.29
CA PRO A 120 7.88 1.53 1.30
C PRO A 120 8.67 0.65 2.28
N SER A 121 9.99 0.85 2.37
CA SER A 121 10.82 0.07 3.31
C SER A 121 10.60 0.51 4.75
N LYS A 122 10.36 1.81 5.02
CA LYS A 122 10.04 2.34 6.35
C LYS A 122 8.79 1.68 6.93
N ILE A 123 7.76 1.48 6.12
CA ILE A 123 6.51 0.81 6.52
C ILE A 123 6.49 -0.69 6.18
N LYS A 124 7.67 -1.29 5.92
CA LYS A 124 7.88 -2.73 5.69
C LYS A 124 7.06 -3.34 4.55
N MET A 125 6.70 -2.55 3.54
CA MET A 125 6.11 -3.06 2.30
C MET A 125 7.16 -3.78 1.46
N PRO A 126 6.84 -4.93 0.85
CA PRO A 126 7.75 -5.65 -0.04
C PRO A 126 8.00 -4.89 -1.35
N ASN A 127 7.00 -4.14 -1.82
CA ASN A 127 7.06 -3.26 -2.98
C ASN A 127 5.89 -2.25 -2.87
N ARG A 128 5.91 -1.16 -3.67
CA ARG A 128 4.85 -0.13 -3.69
C ARG A 128 3.47 -0.70 -4.05
N PHE A 129 3.45 -1.74 -4.87
CA PHE A 129 2.26 -2.54 -5.17
C PHE A 129 2.62 -4.03 -5.11
N TYR A 130 1.70 -4.85 -4.60
CA TYR A 130 1.92 -6.29 -4.40
C TYR A 130 0.58 -7.02 -4.21
N SER A 131 0.62 -8.35 -4.19
CA SER A 131 -0.57 -9.17 -3.93
C SER A 131 -0.37 -10.16 -2.79
N VAL A 132 -1.48 -10.52 -2.13
CA VAL A 132 -1.52 -11.53 -1.07
C VAL A 132 -2.69 -12.46 -1.34
N SER A 133 -2.49 -13.77 -1.19
CA SER A 133 -3.57 -14.75 -1.23
C SER A 133 -3.95 -15.18 0.18
N GLN A 134 -5.25 -15.15 0.49
CA GLN A 134 -5.81 -15.66 1.75
C GLN A 134 -7.08 -16.46 1.41
N ASN A 135 -7.03 -17.77 1.61
CA ASN A 135 -8.12 -18.69 1.24
C ASN A 135 -8.54 -18.52 -0.24
N GLU A 136 -9.83 -18.33 -0.49
CA GLU A 136 -10.42 -18.09 -1.81
C GLU A 136 -10.30 -16.63 -2.30
N TRP A 137 -9.48 -15.80 -1.65
CA TRP A 137 -9.28 -14.40 -1.99
C TRP A 137 -7.85 -14.08 -2.38
N ARG A 138 -7.71 -13.15 -3.34
CA ARG A 138 -6.47 -12.46 -3.69
C ARG A 138 -6.68 -10.97 -3.48
N PHE A 139 -5.81 -10.36 -2.68
CA PHE A 139 -5.79 -8.93 -2.39
C PHE A 139 -4.74 -8.26 -3.28
N LEU A 140 -5.12 -7.21 -3.98
CA LEU A 140 -4.21 -6.38 -4.76
C LEU A 140 -4.00 -5.05 -4.04
N PHE A 141 -2.81 -4.86 -3.49
CA PHE A 141 -2.40 -3.60 -2.91
C PHE A 141 -1.78 -2.77 -4.02
N LEU A 142 -2.51 -1.76 -4.48
CA LEU A 142 -2.13 -0.90 -5.60
C LEU A 142 -1.41 0.35 -5.09
N ASP A 143 -0.51 0.87 -5.92
CA ASP A 143 0.08 2.19 -5.76
C ASP A 143 -0.61 3.17 -6.69
N THR A 144 -1.58 3.90 -6.16
CA THR A 144 -2.30 4.96 -6.88
C THR A 144 -1.50 6.26 -6.97
N ASN A 145 -0.28 6.29 -6.42
CA ASN A 145 0.66 7.41 -6.46
C ASN A 145 1.78 7.20 -7.49
N ASP A 146 1.69 6.13 -8.29
CA ASP A 146 2.71 5.67 -9.23
C ASP A 146 3.09 6.77 -10.25
N VAL A 147 2.06 7.39 -10.85
CA VAL A 147 2.17 8.58 -11.69
C VAL A 147 1.61 9.76 -10.91
N SER A 148 2.49 10.50 -10.22
CA SER A 148 2.11 11.63 -9.37
C SER A 148 3.18 12.73 -9.34
N LEU A 149 2.78 13.93 -8.89
CA LEU A 149 3.69 15.07 -8.71
C LEU A 149 4.42 15.06 -7.35
N TYR A 150 4.13 14.10 -6.48
CA TYR A 150 4.64 14.08 -5.12
C TYR A 150 5.37 12.78 -4.79
N GLY A 151 4.99 11.63 -5.34
CA GLY A 151 5.51 10.32 -4.95
C GLY A 151 6.85 9.93 -5.58
N LEU A 152 7.42 10.76 -6.45
CA LEU A 152 8.67 10.51 -7.18
C LEU A 152 9.50 11.79 -7.38
N PRO A 153 10.82 11.68 -7.59
CA PRO A 153 11.66 12.82 -7.93
C PRO A 153 11.19 13.53 -9.21
N LYS A 154 11.36 14.86 -9.25
CA LYS A 154 10.96 15.71 -10.39
C LYS A 154 11.67 15.36 -11.71
N THR A 155 12.81 14.69 -11.63
CA THR A 155 13.60 14.23 -12.78
C THR A 155 13.10 12.90 -13.37
N SER A 156 12.11 12.26 -12.76
CA SER A 156 11.61 10.97 -13.24
C SER A 156 10.66 11.11 -14.44
N PRO A 157 10.67 10.18 -15.40
CA PRO A 157 9.70 10.18 -16.51
C PRO A 157 8.24 10.15 -16.04
N ARG A 158 7.95 9.48 -14.93
CA ARG A 158 6.60 9.42 -14.34
C ARG A 158 6.14 10.76 -13.77
N TYR A 159 7.06 11.60 -13.27
CA TYR A 159 6.71 12.96 -12.85
C TYR A 159 6.34 13.84 -14.06
N GLU A 160 7.09 13.72 -15.15
CA GLU A 160 6.76 14.42 -16.40
C GLU A 160 5.41 13.97 -16.94
N GLU A 161 5.16 12.66 -16.96
CA GLU A 161 3.86 12.08 -17.32
C GLU A 161 2.72 12.62 -16.45
N ALA A 162 2.90 12.66 -15.12
CA ALA A 162 1.92 13.22 -14.20
C ALA A 162 1.64 14.70 -14.47
N THR A 163 2.68 15.47 -14.81
CA THR A 163 2.57 16.89 -15.16
C THR A 163 1.70 17.08 -16.42
N GLN A 164 1.98 16.30 -17.47
CA GLN A 164 1.23 16.35 -18.72
C GLN A 164 -0.23 15.93 -18.52
N ARG A 165 -0.47 14.82 -17.81
CA ARG A 165 -1.82 14.32 -17.49
C ARG A 165 -2.63 15.35 -16.68
N LEU A 166 -2.02 15.95 -15.65
CA LEU A 166 -2.70 16.96 -14.84
C LEU A 166 -3.07 18.19 -15.67
N GLN A 167 -2.17 18.65 -16.53
CA GLN A 167 -2.42 19.78 -17.43
C GLN A 167 -3.61 19.48 -18.36
N GLN A 168 -3.63 18.31 -18.99
CA GLN A 168 -4.74 17.88 -19.84
C GLN A 168 -6.07 17.84 -19.05
N LEU A 169 -6.08 17.25 -17.86
CA LEU A 169 -7.30 17.16 -17.03
C LEU A 169 -7.81 18.56 -16.60
N LYS A 170 -6.91 19.52 -16.38
CA LYS A 170 -7.28 20.92 -16.10
C LYS A 170 -7.92 21.59 -17.31
N GLU A 171 -7.37 21.39 -18.50
CA GLU A 171 -7.93 21.90 -19.76
C GLU A 171 -9.33 21.32 -20.01
N GLU A 172 -9.51 20.04 -19.71
CA GLU A 172 -10.80 19.35 -19.76
C GLU A 172 -11.75 19.68 -18.58
N ARG A 173 -11.33 20.56 -17.66
CA ARG A 173 -12.08 21.00 -16.47
C ARG A 173 -12.59 19.85 -15.60
N LYS A 174 -11.78 18.81 -15.48
CA LYS A 174 -12.09 17.66 -14.64
C LYS A 174 -11.92 18.03 -13.16
N SER A 175 -12.90 17.70 -12.32
CA SER A 175 -12.85 18.06 -10.89
C SER A 175 -11.70 17.37 -10.14
N GLN A 176 -11.29 16.19 -10.59
CA GLN A 176 -10.15 15.44 -10.06
C GLN A 176 -8.78 15.95 -10.54
N ALA A 177 -8.71 17.04 -11.32
CA ALA A 177 -7.46 17.63 -11.78
C ALA A 177 -6.72 18.39 -10.66
N GLN A 178 -6.31 17.65 -9.63
CA GLN A 178 -5.67 18.15 -8.41
C GLN A 178 -4.25 17.60 -8.30
N ASP A 179 -3.33 18.39 -7.72
CA ASP A 179 -1.93 18.01 -7.57
C ASP A 179 -1.69 16.94 -6.48
N TRP A 180 -2.66 16.75 -5.57
CA TRP A 180 -2.67 15.65 -4.60
C TRP A 180 -3.21 14.32 -5.16
N ASN A 181 -3.79 14.32 -6.37
CA ASN A 181 -4.22 13.08 -7.01
C ASN A 181 -3.07 12.44 -7.81
N GLY A 182 -3.03 11.11 -7.80
CA GLY A 182 -2.12 10.31 -8.61
C GLY A 182 -2.86 9.45 -9.63
N ALA A 183 -2.10 8.64 -10.37
CA ALA A 183 -2.62 7.62 -11.26
C ALA A 183 -1.76 6.36 -11.22
N ILE A 184 -2.33 5.25 -11.71
CA ILE A 184 -1.63 4.00 -11.92
C ILE A 184 -0.94 4.04 -13.30
N GLY A 185 0.34 3.70 -13.36
CA GLY A 185 1.09 3.60 -14.61
C GLY A 185 0.82 2.29 -15.35
N ASN A 186 1.07 2.29 -16.66
CA ASN A 186 0.82 1.10 -17.52
C ASN A 186 1.49 -0.19 -17.00
N PRO A 187 2.76 -0.19 -16.54
CA PRO A 187 3.37 -1.41 -16.02
C PRO A 187 2.60 -2.02 -14.84
N GLN A 188 2.00 -1.18 -13.99
CA GLN A 188 1.21 -1.65 -12.85
C GLN A 188 -0.18 -2.13 -13.30
N LEU A 189 -0.80 -1.50 -14.31
CA LEU A 189 -2.05 -2.00 -14.90
C LEU A 189 -1.87 -3.38 -15.54
N GLU A 190 -0.79 -3.58 -16.29
CA GLU A 190 -0.43 -4.87 -16.89
C GLU A 190 -0.18 -5.93 -15.81
N TRP A 191 0.53 -5.56 -14.73
CA TRP A 191 0.70 -6.43 -13.57
C TRP A 191 -0.65 -6.80 -12.92
N MET A 192 -1.54 -5.83 -12.71
CA MET A 192 -2.86 -6.04 -12.11
C MET A 192 -3.72 -6.98 -12.98
N GLU A 193 -3.68 -6.84 -14.30
CA GLU A 193 -4.37 -7.74 -15.23
C GLU A 193 -3.84 -9.18 -15.12
N ASN A 194 -2.52 -9.34 -15.04
CA ASN A 194 -1.90 -10.65 -14.84
C ASN A 194 -2.31 -11.29 -13.50
N GLU A 195 -2.37 -10.53 -12.42
CA GLU A 195 -2.84 -11.01 -11.12
C GLU A 195 -4.31 -11.45 -11.16
N CYS A 196 -5.17 -10.71 -11.87
CA CYS A 196 -6.56 -11.10 -12.11
C CYS A 196 -6.67 -12.41 -12.93
N ASN A 197 -5.82 -12.59 -13.94
CA ASN A 197 -5.76 -13.83 -14.71
C ASN A 197 -5.30 -15.02 -13.85
N ILE A 198 -4.33 -14.81 -12.97
CA ILE A 198 -3.89 -15.81 -11.99
C ILE A 198 -5.04 -16.17 -11.04
N ALA A 199 -5.72 -15.17 -10.47
CA ALA A 199 -6.87 -15.39 -9.59
C ALA A 199 -7.97 -16.21 -10.27
N LYS A 200 -8.27 -15.92 -11.54
CA LYS A 200 -9.25 -16.68 -12.32
C LYS A 200 -8.86 -18.16 -12.47
N THR A 201 -7.60 -18.45 -12.80
CA THR A 201 -7.09 -19.83 -12.89
C THR A 201 -7.15 -20.54 -11.54
N MET A 202 -6.88 -19.83 -10.46
CA MET A 202 -6.90 -20.34 -9.08
C MET A 202 -8.30 -20.33 -8.45
N GLN A 203 -9.34 -19.92 -9.19
CA GLN A 203 -10.72 -19.75 -8.70
C GLN A 203 -10.83 -18.85 -7.45
N GLN A 204 -9.95 -17.85 -7.37
CA GLN A 204 -9.94 -16.84 -6.31
C GLN A 204 -10.80 -15.63 -6.71
N ARG A 205 -11.42 -15.00 -5.72
CA ARG A 205 -12.04 -13.67 -5.82
C ARG A 205 -10.97 -12.59 -5.59
N VAL A 206 -11.12 -11.44 -6.24
CA VAL A 206 -10.15 -10.33 -6.13
C VAL A 206 -10.76 -9.18 -5.35
N ILE A 207 -9.99 -8.61 -4.42
CA ILE A 207 -10.25 -7.35 -3.73
C ILE A 207 -9.07 -6.42 -4.00
#